data_AF-A0A226REI7-F1
#
_entry.id   AF-A0A226REI7-F1
#
_cell.length_a   1.000
_cell.length_b   1.000
_cell.length_c   1.000
_cell.angle_alpha   90.00
_cell.angle_beta   90.00
_cell.angle_gamma   90.00
#
_symmetry.space_group_name_H-M   'P 1'
#
loop_
_entity.id
_entity.type
_entity.pdbx_description
1 polymer ?
#
loop_
_entity_poly.entity_id
_entity_poly.type
_entity_poly.pdbx_seq_one_letter_code
_entity_poly.pdbx_strand_id
1 'polypeptide(L)'
;MVKSAKFKLTGREKSELFGEGIVTIILLILLNMSIYVILSQLIATNPGLKNGIFQIKMSLKFGPSDFQIWSWGWLFVVLMAIIDCFIVYWRLMRRYSQMQVRHIIAELHYIAAGHFDHRIPFTLKGQTQRIVASVNALVDSTINSMEEERRIERSKDELITNVSHDIRTPLTSIIGYLGLIENRQYHNEEEMLKYTHTAYIKAVQMKALVDDLFEYTKVRQTDRPLNIVSVDMGAMLEQLGASFELEAQKKGMVIHLDEPTTPLMIEADPELLARVFNNLLTNALKYGSDGKNIFINLTQISETEAEITIANDGAKIPTEALGQVFERFYRVEESRSRKTGGTGLGLAIAQGIIDLHHGSINVTSNDKLTSFVMRLPLKHPKEEK
;
A
#
# COMPACT_ATOMS: atom_id res chain seq x y z
N MET A 1 2.18 15.48 16.08
CA MET A 1 1.28 14.85 17.08
C MET A 1 0.39 15.92 17.71
N VAL A 2 -0.85 16.04 17.25
CA VAL A 2 -1.86 16.87 17.93
C VAL A 2 -2.15 16.21 19.27
N LYS A 3 -1.94 16.91 20.39
CA LYS A 3 -2.27 16.40 21.73
C LYS A 3 -3.79 16.19 21.79
N SER A 4 -4.23 14.93 21.79
CA SER A 4 -5.65 14.62 21.93
C SER A 4 -6.11 14.90 23.37
N ALA A 5 -7.09 15.78 23.52
CA ALA A 5 -7.63 16.13 24.82
C ALA A 5 -8.65 15.07 25.26
N LYS A 6 -8.83 14.87 26.59
CA LYS A 6 -9.96 14.06 27.07
C LYS A 6 -11.26 14.75 26.66
N PHE A 7 -12.22 13.99 26.12
CA PHE A 7 -13.53 14.50 25.76
C PHE A 7 -14.20 15.19 26.96
N LYS A 8 -14.75 16.38 26.72
CA LYS A 8 -15.47 17.18 27.71
C LYS A 8 -16.81 17.62 27.12
N LEU A 9 -17.88 17.41 27.87
CA LEU A 9 -19.20 17.95 27.53
C LEU A 9 -19.18 19.48 27.56
N THR A 10 -19.95 20.07 26.66
CA THR A 10 -20.25 21.50 26.68
C THR A 10 -21.08 21.89 27.91
N GLY A 11 -21.08 23.17 28.28
CA GLY A 11 -21.88 23.67 29.42
C GLY A 11 -23.38 23.39 29.27
N ARG A 12 -23.89 23.52 28.03
CA ARG A 12 -25.28 23.21 27.68
C ARG A 12 -25.60 21.73 27.88
N GLU A 13 -24.73 20.83 27.44
CA GLU A 13 -24.94 19.38 27.58
C GLU A 13 -24.90 18.92 29.03
N LYS A 14 -24.04 19.52 29.87
CA LYS A 14 -24.07 19.26 31.31
C LYS A 14 -25.41 19.68 31.93
N SER A 15 -25.95 20.83 31.51
CA SER A 15 -27.27 21.29 31.95
C SER A 15 -28.40 20.38 31.46
N GLU A 16 -28.34 19.92 30.22
CA GLU A 16 -29.31 18.96 29.66
C GLU A 16 -29.28 17.62 30.40
N LEU A 17 -28.08 17.11 30.69
CA LEU A 17 -27.89 15.87 31.46
C LEU A 17 -28.42 16.01 32.90
N PHE A 18 -28.14 17.14 33.54
CA PHE A 18 -28.63 17.43 34.89
C PHE A 18 -30.16 17.57 34.93
N GLY A 19 -30.73 18.32 33.97
CA GLY A 19 -32.18 18.47 33.83
C GLY A 19 -32.89 17.13 33.61
N GLU A 20 -32.34 16.26 32.75
CA GLU A 20 -32.88 14.92 32.55
C GLU A 20 -32.82 14.05 33.82
N GLY A 21 -31.75 14.17 34.61
CA GLY A 21 -31.63 13.54 35.92
C GLY A 21 -32.74 13.97 36.88
N ILE A 22 -32.97 15.28 37.02
CA ILE A 22 -34.03 15.83 37.88
C ILE A 22 -35.41 15.34 37.45
N VAL A 23 -35.73 15.46 36.15
CA VAL A 23 -37.04 15.03 35.62
C VAL A 23 -37.25 13.54 35.88
N THR A 24 -36.22 12.72 35.68
CA THR A 24 -36.30 11.28 35.94
C THR A 24 -36.55 10.99 37.42
N ILE A 25 -35.85 11.68 38.33
CA ILE A 25 -36.06 11.51 39.77
C ILE A 25 -37.48 11.91 40.18
N ILE A 26 -37.99 13.05 39.70
CA ILE A 26 -39.35 13.49 40.00
C ILE A 26 -40.39 12.45 39.51
N LEU A 27 -40.23 11.95 38.29
CA LEU A 27 -41.13 10.92 37.74
C LEU A 27 -41.09 9.62 38.54
N LEU A 28 -39.89 9.17 38.96
CA LEU A 28 -39.73 7.97 39.78
C LEU A 28 -40.34 8.15 41.18
N ILE A 29 -40.17 9.32 41.81
CA ILE A 29 -40.80 9.62 43.10
C ILE A 29 -42.33 9.57 42.99
N LEU A 30 -42.91 10.20 41.96
CA LEU A 30 -44.36 10.18 41.73
C LEU A 30 -44.88 8.76 41.48
N LEU A 31 -44.13 7.96 40.71
CA LEU A 31 -44.44 6.56 40.45
C LEU A 31 -44.40 5.74 41.75
N ASN A 32 -43.33 5.88 42.54
CA ASN A 32 -43.15 5.15 43.78
C ASN A 32 -44.20 5.53 44.83
N MET A 33 -44.58 6.81 44.89
CA MET A 33 -45.67 7.28 45.75
C MET A 33 -47.01 6.66 45.34
N SER A 34 -47.29 6.56 44.04
CA SER A 34 -48.49 5.91 43.51
C SER A 34 -48.52 4.42 43.84
N ILE A 35 -47.41 3.71 43.62
CA ILE A 35 -47.29 2.27 43.94
C ILE A 35 -47.46 2.04 45.45
N TYR A 36 -46.85 2.90 46.28
CA TYR A 36 -46.97 2.81 47.73
C TYR A 36 -48.42 2.95 48.19
N VAL A 37 -49.16 3.95 47.68
CA VAL A 37 -50.57 4.16 48.01
C VAL A 37 -51.40 2.94 47.63
N ILE A 38 -51.24 2.41 46.41
CA ILE A 38 -51.97 1.23 45.94
C ILE A 38 -51.70 0.01 46.83
N LEU A 39 -50.43 -0.26 47.14
CA LEU A 39 -50.06 -1.39 47.99
C LEU A 39 -50.59 -1.22 49.42
N SER A 40 -50.54 0.00 49.96
CA SER A 40 -51.08 0.29 51.30
C SER A 40 -52.59 0.04 51.38
N GLN A 41 -53.33 0.40 50.32
CA GLN A 41 -54.77 0.17 50.22
C GLN A 41 -55.10 -1.33 50.06
N LEU A 42 -54.34 -2.06 49.24
CA LEU A 42 -54.47 -3.51 49.07
C LEU A 42 -54.26 -4.28 50.38
N ILE A 43 -53.24 -3.91 51.16
CA ILE A 43 -52.94 -4.51 52.46
C ILE A 43 -54.03 -4.18 53.48
N ALA A 44 -54.55 -2.94 53.48
CA ALA A 44 -55.62 -2.53 54.39
C ALA A 44 -56.96 -3.24 54.12
N THR A 45 -57.25 -3.55 52.85
CA THR A 45 -58.54 -4.12 52.42
C THR A 45 -58.58 -5.65 52.56
N ASN A 46 -57.43 -6.33 52.63
CA ASN A 46 -57.32 -7.79 52.73
C ASN A 46 -56.85 -8.23 54.12
N PRO A 47 -57.75 -8.72 55.00
CA PRO A 47 -57.39 -9.18 56.35
C PRO A 47 -56.33 -10.29 56.35
N GLY A 48 -56.35 -11.18 55.35
CA GLY A 48 -55.36 -12.24 55.19
C GLY A 48 -53.93 -11.73 54.95
N LEU A 49 -53.77 -10.70 54.10
CA LEU A 49 -52.46 -10.08 53.83
C LEU A 49 -51.95 -9.32 55.06
N LYS A 50 -52.82 -8.58 55.74
CA LYS A 50 -52.49 -7.88 56.98
C LYS A 50 -52.02 -8.85 58.07
N ASN A 51 -52.73 -9.96 58.25
CA ASN A 51 -52.37 -10.99 59.23
C ASN A 51 -51.07 -11.73 58.84
N GLY A 52 -50.86 -12.03 57.56
CA GLY A 52 -49.62 -12.63 57.07
C GLY A 52 -48.40 -11.73 57.30
N ILE A 53 -48.49 -10.44 56.98
CA ILE A 53 -47.42 -9.46 57.25
C ILE A 53 -47.14 -9.35 58.76
N PHE A 54 -48.19 -9.37 59.59
CA PHE A 54 -48.05 -9.35 61.04
C PHE A 54 -47.37 -10.61 61.59
N GLN A 55 -47.72 -11.79 61.09
CA GLN A 55 -47.08 -13.06 61.47
C GLN A 55 -45.60 -13.11 61.06
N ILE A 56 -45.26 -12.66 59.85
CA ILE A 56 -43.87 -12.54 59.38
C ILE A 56 -43.08 -11.57 60.26
N LYS A 57 -43.68 -10.44 60.63
CA LYS A 57 -43.04 -9.47 61.54
C LYS A 57 -42.78 -10.07 62.92
N MET A 58 -43.69 -10.89 63.45
CA MET A 58 -43.54 -11.55 64.74
C MET A 58 -42.53 -12.71 64.72
N SER A 59 -42.34 -13.39 63.59
CA SER A 59 -41.43 -14.54 63.48
C SER A 59 -39.96 -14.17 63.25
N LEU A 60 -39.68 -12.99 62.67
CA LEU A 60 -38.31 -12.50 62.40
C LEU A 60 -37.73 -11.70 63.58
N LYS A 61 -37.62 -12.33 64.76
CA LYS A 61 -36.86 -11.76 65.89
C LYS A 61 -35.41 -12.25 65.85
N PHE A 62 -34.44 -11.35 65.69
CA PHE A 62 -33.01 -11.69 65.66
C PHE A 62 -32.29 -11.21 66.94
N GLY A 63 -31.69 -12.16 67.68
CA GLY A 63 -30.71 -11.90 68.75
C GLY A 63 -31.27 -11.46 70.12
N PRO A 64 -30.43 -11.42 71.17
CA PRO A 64 -30.83 -11.13 72.55
C PRO A 64 -31.26 -9.67 72.81
N SER A 65 -31.26 -8.81 71.79
CA SER A 65 -31.65 -7.40 71.86
C SER A 65 -32.98 -7.07 71.15
N ASP A 66 -33.83 -8.07 70.85
CA ASP A 66 -35.21 -7.90 70.36
C ASP A 66 -35.37 -6.88 69.19
N PHE A 67 -34.48 -6.92 68.20
CA PHE A 67 -34.58 -6.01 67.04
C PHE A 67 -35.74 -6.46 66.13
N GLN A 68 -36.82 -5.68 66.08
CA GLN A 68 -37.97 -5.95 65.22
C GLN A 68 -37.78 -5.34 63.83
N ILE A 69 -38.16 -6.06 62.78
CA ILE A 69 -38.17 -5.53 61.40
C ILE A 69 -39.10 -4.30 61.35
N TRP A 70 -38.56 -3.22 60.76
CA TRP A 70 -39.27 -1.95 60.56
C TRP A 70 -40.50 -2.14 59.66
N SER A 71 -41.45 -1.20 59.68
CA SER A 71 -42.68 -1.26 58.87
C SER A 71 -42.40 -1.69 57.41
N TRP A 72 -43.26 -2.52 56.81
CA TRP A 72 -43.13 -2.96 55.41
C TRP A 72 -42.94 -1.77 54.44
N GLY A 73 -43.46 -0.59 54.81
CA GLY A 73 -43.22 0.64 54.06
C GLY A 73 -41.76 1.10 54.02
N TRP A 74 -40.99 0.93 55.09
CA TRP A 74 -39.55 1.28 55.09
C TRP A 74 -38.74 0.33 54.21
N LEU A 75 -39.04 -0.97 54.23
CA LEU A 75 -38.42 -1.93 53.32
C LEU A 75 -38.73 -1.59 51.86
N PHE A 76 -39.99 -1.22 51.57
CA PHE A 76 -40.40 -0.76 50.24
C PHE A 76 -39.62 0.48 49.79
N VAL A 77 -39.52 1.51 50.65
CA VAL A 77 -38.82 2.76 50.32
C VAL A 77 -37.33 2.51 50.06
N VAL A 78 -36.66 1.70 50.88
CA VAL A 78 -35.24 1.38 50.68
C VAL A 78 -35.04 0.59 49.38
N LEU A 79 -35.89 -0.41 49.11
CA LEU A 79 -35.83 -1.18 47.87
C LEU A 79 -36.02 -0.29 46.64
N MET A 80 -37.04 0.57 46.66
CA MET A 80 -37.31 1.49 45.56
C MET A 80 -36.20 2.52 45.39
N ALA A 81 -35.61 3.04 46.46
CA ALA A 81 -34.49 3.96 46.36
C ALA A 81 -33.26 3.33 45.68
N ILE A 82 -32.99 2.04 45.93
CA ILE A 82 -31.91 1.31 45.25
C ILE A 82 -32.23 1.16 43.75
N ILE A 83 -33.46 0.79 43.42
CA ILE A 83 -33.92 0.65 42.03
C ILE A 83 -33.84 1.99 41.30
N ASP A 84 -34.33 3.07 41.91
CA ASP A 84 -34.30 4.42 41.35
C ASP A 84 -32.87 4.89 41.10
N CYS A 85 -31.97 4.69 42.06
CA CYS A 85 -30.55 5.00 41.89
C CYS A 85 -29.96 4.30 40.67
N PHE A 86 -30.27 3.01 40.49
CA PHE A 86 -29.83 2.23 39.34
C PHE A 86 -30.43 2.77 38.02
N ILE A 87 -31.74 3.05 37.98
CA ILE A 87 -32.43 3.57 36.79
C ILE A 87 -31.87 4.94 36.39
N VAL A 88 -31.70 5.84 37.35
CA VAL A 88 -31.14 7.19 37.11
C VAL A 88 -29.70 7.08 36.61
N TYR A 89 -28.87 6.27 37.26
CA TYR A 89 -27.49 6.03 36.82
C TYR A 89 -27.44 5.49 35.38
N TRP A 90 -28.23 4.43 35.09
CA TRP A 90 -28.29 3.82 33.77
C TRP A 90 -28.76 4.81 32.70
N ARG A 91 -29.79 5.61 33.00
CA ARG A 91 -30.33 6.61 32.08
C ARG A 91 -29.34 7.73 31.79
N LEU A 92 -28.68 8.27 32.82
CA LEU A 92 -27.66 9.31 32.67
C LEU A 92 -26.45 8.78 31.87
N MET A 93 -25.99 7.56 32.15
CA MET A 93 -24.90 6.93 31.40
C MET A 93 -25.29 6.69 29.93
N ARG A 94 -26.53 6.26 29.67
CA ARG A 94 -27.04 6.10 28.30
C ARG A 94 -27.06 7.43 27.56
N ARG A 95 -27.53 8.50 28.21
CA ARG A 95 -27.56 9.85 27.63
C ARG A 95 -26.16 10.39 27.35
N TYR A 96 -25.23 10.20 28.28
CA TYR A 96 -23.82 10.58 28.13
C TYR A 96 -23.17 9.90 26.92
N SER A 97 -23.37 8.60 26.75
CA SER A 97 -22.86 7.85 25.59
C SER A 97 -23.45 8.35 24.27
N GLN A 98 -24.74 8.71 24.22
CA GLN A 98 -25.36 9.29 23.03
C GLN A 98 -24.72 10.63 22.64
N MET A 99 -24.39 11.48 23.62
CA MET A 99 -23.70 12.76 23.36
C MET A 99 -22.30 12.54 22.78
N GLN A 100 -21.56 11.54 23.25
CA GLN A 100 -20.24 11.19 22.68
C GLN A 100 -20.35 10.77 21.21
N VAL A 101 -21.29 9.88 20.89
CA VAL A 101 -21.53 9.42 19.52
C VAL A 101 -21.93 10.58 18.60
N ARG A 102 -22.76 11.51 19.08
CA ARG A 102 -23.13 12.71 18.30
C ARG A 102 -21.91 13.54 17.89
N HIS A 103 -20.94 13.73 18.79
CA HIS A 103 -19.71 14.45 18.46
C HIS A 103 -18.87 13.68 17.44
N ILE A 104 -18.70 12.37 17.62
CA ILE A 104 -17.98 11.54 16.64
C ILE A 104 -18.61 11.67 15.25
N ILE A 105 -19.94 11.61 15.15
CA ILE A 105 -20.66 11.77 13.89
C ILE A 105 -20.43 13.17 13.29
N ALA A 106 -20.42 14.23 14.09
CA ALA A 106 -20.15 15.58 13.62
C ALA A 106 -18.73 15.72 13.07
N GLU A 107 -17.73 15.19 13.78
CA GLU A 107 -16.34 15.17 13.32
C GLU A 107 -16.18 14.33 12.04
N LEU A 108 -16.86 13.18 11.97
CA LEU A 108 -16.85 12.33 10.78
C LEU A 108 -17.47 13.03 9.56
N HIS A 109 -18.59 13.75 9.74
CA HIS A 109 -19.19 14.54 8.66
C HIS A 109 -18.26 15.65 8.17
N TYR A 110 -17.55 16.31 9.09
CA TYR A 110 -16.55 17.32 8.72
C TYR A 110 -15.42 16.72 7.87
N ILE A 111 -14.88 15.57 8.28
CA ILE A 111 -13.85 14.86 7.51
C ILE A 111 -14.39 14.42 6.14
N ALA A 112 -15.60 13.85 6.11
CA ALA A 112 -16.24 13.37 4.88
C ALA A 112 -16.59 14.50 3.88
N ALA A 113 -16.65 15.76 4.33
CA ALA A 113 -16.83 16.93 3.46
C ALA A 113 -15.53 17.32 2.71
N GLY A 114 -14.43 16.59 2.90
CA GLY A 114 -13.16 16.80 2.19
C GLY A 114 -12.01 17.28 3.08
N HIS A 115 -12.24 17.45 4.38
CA HIS A 115 -11.21 17.87 5.35
C HIS A 115 -10.41 16.65 5.88
N PHE A 116 -9.75 15.94 4.97
CA PHE A 116 -9.00 14.72 5.30
C PHE A 116 -7.72 14.99 6.11
N ASP A 117 -7.28 16.23 6.26
CA ASP A 117 -6.20 16.64 7.18
C ASP A 117 -6.64 16.65 8.64
N HIS A 118 -7.95 16.62 8.89
CA HIS A 118 -8.52 16.63 10.23
C HIS A 118 -8.62 15.23 10.84
N ARG A 119 -8.41 15.14 12.16
CA ARG A 119 -8.62 13.91 12.94
C ARG A 119 -9.49 14.25 14.13
N ILE A 120 -10.24 13.25 14.60
CA ILE A 120 -11.06 13.42 15.81
C ILE A 120 -10.11 13.80 16.97
N PRO A 121 -10.25 15.01 17.54
CA PRO A 121 -9.20 15.61 18.39
C PRO A 121 -9.28 15.17 19.86
N PHE A 122 -10.20 14.26 20.20
CA PHE A 122 -10.47 13.88 21.58
C PHE A 122 -10.36 12.36 21.82
N THR A 123 -10.07 12.03 23.07
CA THR A 123 -10.04 10.65 23.58
C THR A 123 -11.24 10.35 24.45
N LEU A 124 -11.77 9.15 24.29
CA LEU A 124 -12.89 8.56 25.01
C LEU A 124 -12.38 7.34 25.80
N LYS A 125 -13.28 6.72 26.57
CA LYS A 125 -12.98 5.49 27.31
C LYS A 125 -13.77 4.31 26.72
N GLY A 126 -13.23 3.10 26.88
CA GLY A 126 -13.93 1.86 26.53
C GLY A 126 -14.15 1.70 25.02
N GLN A 127 -15.30 1.13 24.64
CA GLN A 127 -15.60 0.77 23.25
C GLN A 127 -15.65 1.99 22.32
N THR A 128 -16.10 3.16 22.80
CA THR A 128 -16.21 4.37 21.98
C THR A 128 -14.85 4.90 21.52
N GLN A 129 -13.77 4.64 22.26
CA GLN A 129 -12.41 4.99 21.81
C GLN A 129 -11.96 4.11 20.64
N ARG A 130 -12.38 2.84 20.60
CA ARG A 130 -12.08 1.95 19.47
C ARG A 130 -12.73 2.46 18.19
N ILE A 131 -13.95 2.99 18.29
CA ILE A 131 -14.64 3.62 17.14
C ILE A 131 -13.82 4.79 16.61
N VAL A 132 -13.36 5.70 17.48
CA VAL A 132 -12.52 6.84 17.08
C VAL A 132 -11.22 6.38 16.42
N ALA A 133 -10.55 5.36 16.99
CA ALA A 133 -9.33 4.81 16.42
C ALA A 133 -9.57 4.20 15.04
N SER A 134 -10.65 3.43 14.86
CA SER A 134 -11.04 2.86 13.58
C SER A 134 -11.37 3.93 12.54
N VAL A 135 -12.08 5.00 12.92
CA VAL A 135 -12.36 6.12 12.01
C VAL A 135 -11.06 6.79 11.56
N ASN A 136 -10.16 7.14 12.48
CA ASN A 136 -8.89 7.76 12.12
C ASN A 136 -8.04 6.85 11.22
N ALA A 137 -7.99 5.54 11.50
CA ALA A 137 -7.28 4.58 10.66
C ALA A 137 -7.88 4.45 9.25
N LEU A 138 -9.21 4.50 9.11
CA LEU A 138 -9.88 4.54 7.81
C LEU A 138 -9.56 5.83 7.03
N VAL A 139 -9.50 6.97 7.72
CA VAL A 139 -9.09 8.24 7.11
C VAL A 139 -7.65 8.17 6.63
N ASP A 140 -6.72 7.67 7.46
CA ASP A 140 -5.32 7.48 7.08
C ASP A 140 -5.18 6.55 5.87
N SER A 141 -5.90 5.42 5.88
CA SER A 141 -5.94 4.48 4.74
C SER A 141 -6.48 5.14 3.47
N THR A 142 -7.53 5.95 3.59
CA THR A 142 -8.14 6.66 2.45
C THR A 142 -7.17 7.67 1.85
N ILE A 143 -6.47 8.45 2.69
CA ILE A 143 -5.45 9.41 2.22
C ILE A 143 -4.33 8.68 1.49
N ASN A 144 -3.79 7.61 2.08
CA ASN A 144 -2.73 6.84 1.46
C ASN A 144 -3.17 6.27 0.10
N SER A 145 -4.40 5.74 0.00
CA SER A 145 -4.95 5.25 -1.27
C SER A 145 -5.11 6.38 -2.30
N MET A 146 -5.59 7.56 -1.90
CA MET A 146 -5.71 8.72 -2.78
C MET A 146 -4.36 9.26 -3.23
N GLU A 147 -3.36 9.27 -2.35
CA GLU A 147 -1.99 9.66 -2.70
C GLU A 147 -1.38 8.68 -3.70
N GLU A 148 -1.56 7.37 -3.49
CA GLU A 148 -1.09 6.35 -4.42
C GLU A 148 -1.81 6.44 -5.77
N GLU A 149 -3.13 6.64 -5.78
CA GLU A 149 -3.89 6.88 -7.01
C GLU A 149 -3.36 8.11 -7.77
N ARG A 150 -3.13 9.23 -7.07
CA ARG A 150 -2.53 10.42 -7.68
C ARG A 150 -1.13 10.18 -8.21
N ARG A 151 -0.30 9.37 -7.53
CA ARG A 151 1.02 8.98 -8.01
C ARG A 151 0.93 8.14 -9.29
N ILE A 152 -0.03 7.21 -9.34
CA ILE A 152 -0.31 6.40 -10.53
C ILE A 152 -0.77 7.28 -11.70
N GLU A 153 -1.70 8.22 -11.46
CA GLU A 153 -2.17 9.16 -12.47
C GLU A 153 -1.04 10.04 -13.01
N ARG A 154 -0.24 10.66 -12.14
CA ARG A 154 0.93 11.46 -12.56
C ARG A 154 1.91 10.62 -13.38
N SER A 155 2.20 9.40 -12.93
CA SER A 155 3.11 8.50 -13.65
C SER A 155 2.55 8.09 -15.02
N LYS A 156 1.23 7.97 -15.17
CA LYS A 156 0.57 7.71 -16.46
C LYS A 156 0.70 8.92 -17.41
N ASP A 157 0.50 10.13 -16.90
CA ASP A 157 0.60 11.35 -17.69
C ASP A 157 2.05 11.64 -18.13
N GLU A 158 3.01 11.38 -17.24
CA GLU A 158 4.45 11.42 -17.54
C GLU A 158 4.83 10.39 -18.61
N LEU A 159 4.33 9.15 -18.50
CA LEU A 159 4.49 8.09 -19.51
C LEU A 159 4.00 8.56 -20.89
N ILE A 160 2.78 9.08 -20.98
CA ILE A 160 2.20 9.54 -22.25
C ILE A 160 3.05 10.68 -22.84
N THR A 161 3.46 11.64 -22.00
CA THR A 161 4.25 12.79 -22.43
C THR A 161 5.63 12.38 -22.96
N ASN A 162 6.34 11.53 -22.22
CA ASN A 162 7.68 11.07 -22.57
C ASN A 162 7.67 10.19 -23.83
N VAL A 163 6.74 9.23 -23.91
CA VAL A 163 6.56 8.39 -25.10
C VAL A 163 6.24 9.24 -26.33
N SER A 164 5.36 10.24 -26.19
CA SER A 164 5.02 11.13 -27.30
C SER A 164 6.23 11.90 -27.81
N HIS A 165 7.09 12.38 -26.92
CA HIS A 165 8.32 13.09 -27.28
C HIS A 165 9.34 12.16 -27.99
N ASP A 166 9.53 10.96 -27.45
CA ASP A 166 10.52 10.00 -27.93
C ASP A 166 10.09 9.32 -29.23
N ILE A 167 8.79 9.28 -29.54
CA ILE A 167 8.27 8.91 -30.87
C ILE A 167 8.41 10.06 -31.86
N ARG A 168 8.09 11.31 -31.47
CA ARG A 168 8.08 12.47 -32.38
C ARG A 168 9.46 12.74 -32.99
N THR A 169 10.53 12.59 -32.21
CA THR A 169 11.90 12.88 -32.65
C THR A 169 12.38 11.97 -33.81
N PRO A 170 12.37 10.63 -33.68
CA PRO A 170 12.75 9.75 -34.79
C PRO A 170 11.77 9.87 -35.97
N LEU A 171 10.46 10.03 -35.72
CA LEU A 171 9.48 10.21 -36.79
C LEU A 171 9.77 11.46 -37.65
N THR A 172 10.08 12.59 -37.01
CA THR A 172 10.47 13.83 -37.71
C THR A 172 11.74 13.61 -38.55
N SER A 173 12.71 12.84 -38.03
CA SER A 173 13.94 12.52 -38.76
C SER A 173 13.66 11.63 -39.97
N ILE A 174 12.81 10.61 -39.82
CA ILE A 174 12.41 9.70 -40.91
C ILE A 174 11.73 10.51 -42.03
N ILE A 175 10.72 11.33 -41.68
CA ILE A 175 10.01 12.18 -42.63
C ILE A 175 10.99 13.15 -43.31
N GLY A 176 11.92 13.75 -42.56
CA GLY A 176 12.94 14.65 -43.11
C GLY A 176 13.83 13.98 -44.15
N TYR A 177 14.47 12.85 -43.83
CA TYR A 177 15.36 12.14 -44.76
C TYR A 177 14.61 11.58 -45.97
N LEU A 178 13.40 11.04 -45.77
CA LEU A 178 12.58 10.58 -46.89
C LEU A 178 12.12 11.75 -47.76
N GLY A 179 11.81 12.91 -47.18
CA GLY A 179 11.46 14.13 -47.91
C GLY A 179 12.64 14.68 -48.73
N LEU A 180 13.89 14.58 -48.26
CA LEU A 180 15.08 14.91 -49.06
C LEU A 180 15.17 14.00 -50.30
N ILE A 181 14.89 12.71 -50.15
CA ILE A 181 14.89 11.75 -51.25
C ILE A 181 13.74 12.04 -52.23
N GLU A 182 12.52 12.22 -51.72
CA GLU A 182 11.31 12.49 -52.51
C GLU A 182 11.43 13.76 -53.36
N ASN A 183 12.02 14.82 -52.79
CA ASN A 183 12.26 16.09 -53.47
C ASN A 183 13.54 16.10 -54.33
N ARG A 184 14.20 14.95 -54.51
CA ARG A 184 15.47 14.81 -55.25
C ARG A 184 16.58 15.75 -54.77
N GLN A 185 16.62 16.01 -53.46
CA GLN A 185 17.62 16.84 -52.79
C GLN A 185 18.82 15.99 -52.35
N TYR A 186 19.50 15.37 -53.30
CA TYR A 186 20.74 14.60 -53.12
C TYR A 186 21.63 14.76 -54.35
N HIS A 187 22.95 14.71 -54.17
CA HIS A 187 23.94 14.95 -55.22
C HIS A 187 24.34 13.68 -55.97
N ASN A 188 24.31 12.53 -55.30
CA ASN A 188 24.71 11.23 -55.85
C ASN A 188 23.96 10.08 -55.15
N GLU A 189 24.12 8.87 -55.70
CA GLU A 189 23.48 7.65 -55.17
C GLU A 189 23.97 7.30 -53.76
N GLU A 190 25.23 7.59 -53.44
CA GLU A 190 25.81 7.34 -52.11
C GLU A 190 25.12 8.17 -51.02
N GLU A 191 24.82 9.43 -51.31
CA GLU A 191 24.10 10.32 -50.39
C GLU A 191 22.63 9.89 -50.21
N MET A 192 21.98 9.44 -51.29
CA MET A 192 20.63 8.86 -51.23
C MET A 192 20.60 7.59 -50.36
N LEU A 193 21.59 6.70 -50.52
CA LEU A 193 21.74 5.50 -49.70
C LEU A 193 21.97 5.87 -48.23
N LYS A 194 22.78 6.89 -47.95
CA LYS A 194 23.01 7.40 -46.59
C LYS A 194 21.72 7.94 -45.94
N TYR A 195 20.92 8.70 -46.67
CA TYR A 195 19.61 9.18 -46.19
C TYR A 195 18.66 8.02 -45.92
N THR A 196 18.57 7.07 -46.85
CA THR A 196 17.75 5.85 -46.71
C THR A 196 18.17 5.03 -45.49
N HIS A 197 19.47 4.82 -45.32
CA HIS A 197 20.02 4.10 -44.19
C HIS A 197 19.74 4.80 -42.86
N THR A 198 19.84 6.13 -42.83
CA THR A 198 19.53 6.91 -41.62
C THR A 198 18.05 6.81 -41.26
N ALA A 199 17.15 6.93 -42.24
CA ALA A 199 15.71 6.73 -42.04
C ALA A 199 15.41 5.31 -41.53
N TYR A 200 16.04 4.29 -42.11
CA TYR A 200 15.90 2.89 -41.68
C TYR A 200 16.32 2.68 -40.21
N ILE A 201 17.49 3.19 -39.81
CA ILE A 201 17.95 3.10 -38.41
C ILE A 201 16.93 3.76 -37.47
N LYS A 202 16.38 4.93 -37.85
CA LYS A 202 15.38 5.63 -37.03
C LYS A 202 14.07 4.85 -36.93
N ALA A 203 13.64 4.16 -38.00
CA ALA A 203 12.47 3.30 -37.98
C ALA A 203 12.67 2.06 -37.08
N VAL A 204 13.85 1.43 -37.12
CA VAL A 204 14.21 0.32 -36.22
C VAL A 204 14.22 0.77 -34.76
N GLN A 205 14.78 1.95 -34.47
CA GLN A 205 14.74 2.55 -33.12
C GLN A 205 13.30 2.78 -32.64
N MET A 206 12.43 3.29 -33.51
CA MET A 206 11.02 3.51 -33.19
C MET A 206 10.27 2.20 -32.96
N LYS A 207 10.56 1.14 -33.73
CA LYS A 207 10.01 -0.20 -33.50
C LYS A 207 10.36 -0.72 -32.10
N ALA A 208 11.63 -0.62 -31.70
CA ALA A 208 12.07 -1.05 -30.38
C ALA A 208 11.36 -0.29 -29.24
N LEU A 209 11.17 1.03 -29.40
CA LEU A 209 10.38 1.84 -28.46
C LEU A 209 8.93 1.36 -28.30
N VAL A 210 8.28 1.01 -29.41
CA VAL A 210 6.90 0.49 -29.40
C VAL A 210 6.84 -0.90 -28.76
N ASP A 211 7.79 -1.78 -29.08
CA ASP A 211 7.88 -3.12 -28.51
C ASP A 211 8.12 -3.07 -26.98
N ASP A 212 8.96 -2.15 -26.51
CA ASP A 212 9.18 -1.89 -25.08
C ASP A 212 7.92 -1.37 -24.39
N LEU A 213 7.20 -0.44 -25.02
CA LEU A 213 5.96 0.10 -24.48
C LEU A 213 4.89 -1.00 -24.33
N PHE A 214 4.72 -1.83 -25.36
CA PHE A 214 3.75 -2.92 -25.35
C PHE A 214 4.06 -3.93 -24.24
N GLU A 215 5.33 -4.26 -24.06
CA GLU A 215 5.75 -5.25 -23.08
C GLU A 215 5.70 -4.71 -21.66
N TYR A 216 6.02 -3.44 -21.48
CA TYR A 216 5.73 -2.72 -20.25
C TYR A 216 4.23 -2.80 -19.88
N THR A 217 3.31 -2.63 -20.84
CA THR A 217 1.87 -2.75 -20.55
C THR A 217 1.44 -4.17 -20.19
N LYS A 218 2.07 -5.20 -20.78
CA LYS A 218 1.78 -6.61 -20.48
C LYS A 218 2.30 -7.08 -19.14
N VAL A 219 3.54 -6.73 -18.79
CA VAL A 219 4.18 -7.17 -17.54
C VAL A 219 3.40 -6.65 -16.31
N ARG A 220 2.63 -5.57 -16.46
CA ARG A 220 1.74 -5.05 -15.41
C ARG A 220 0.38 -5.73 -15.30
N GLN A 221 -0.01 -6.56 -16.25
CA GLN A 221 -1.26 -7.30 -16.14
C GLN A 221 -1.02 -8.46 -15.19
N THR A 222 -1.71 -8.45 -14.04
CA THR A 222 -1.60 -9.46 -12.98
C THR A 222 -1.88 -10.88 -13.48
N ASP A 223 -2.62 -11.02 -14.59
CA ASP A 223 -3.02 -12.31 -15.15
C ASP A 223 -2.19 -12.74 -16.38
N ARG A 224 -0.95 -12.25 -16.55
CA ARG A 224 -0.10 -12.72 -17.66
C ARG A 224 0.25 -14.19 -17.45
N PRO A 225 -0.16 -15.12 -18.33
CA PRO A 225 0.25 -16.51 -18.22
C PRO A 225 1.77 -16.59 -18.49
N LEU A 226 2.51 -17.13 -17.51
CA LEU A 226 3.93 -17.43 -17.64
C LEU A 226 4.10 -18.84 -18.20
N ASN A 227 4.99 -19.01 -19.16
CA ASN A 227 5.38 -20.34 -19.64
C ASN A 227 6.53 -20.88 -18.78
N ILE A 228 6.19 -21.32 -17.56
CA ILE A 228 7.17 -21.82 -16.60
C ILE A 228 7.70 -23.18 -17.05
N VAL A 229 9.01 -23.23 -17.32
CA VAL A 229 9.75 -24.46 -17.64
C VAL A 229 11.03 -24.52 -16.80
N SER A 230 11.63 -25.71 -16.68
CA SER A 230 12.93 -25.84 -16.02
C SER A 230 14.04 -25.40 -16.98
N VAL A 231 14.75 -24.34 -16.60
CA VAL A 231 15.81 -23.71 -17.39
C VAL A 231 17.16 -23.95 -16.72
N ASP A 232 18.15 -24.41 -17.47
CA ASP A 232 19.55 -24.37 -17.06
C ASP A 232 20.05 -22.92 -17.16
N MET A 233 20.15 -22.25 -16.00
CA MET A 233 20.48 -20.82 -15.96
C MET A 233 21.91 -20.54 -16.42
N GLY A 234 22.84 -21.48 -16.19
CA GLY A 234 24.23 -21.33 -16.61
C GLY A 234 24.35 -21.32 -18.13
N ALA A 235 23.81 -22.35 -18.79
CA ALA A 235 23.77 -22.45 -20.24
C ALA A 235 23.07 -21.25 -20.91
N MET A 236 22.01 -20.73 -20.29
CA MET A 236 21.32 -19.54 -20.77
C MET A 236 22.20 -18.28 -20.72
N LEU A 237 22.89 -18.05 -19.60
CA LEU A 237 23.80 -16.91 -19.42
C LEU A 237 25.03 -17.04 -20.33
N GLU A 238 25.56 -18.24 -20.54
CA GLU A 238 26.64 -18.52 -21.48
C GLU A 238 26.24 -18.16 -22.91
N GLN A 239 25.07 -18.65 -23.37
CA GLN A 239 24.56 -18.35 -24.71
C GLN A 239 24.36 -16.84 -24.92
N LEU A 240 23.82 -16.15 -23.91
CA LEU A 240 23.63 -14.70 -23.96
C LEU A 240 24.98 -13.98 -23.98
N GLY A 241 25.93 -14.35 -23.12
CA GLY A 241 27.29 -13.79 -23.09
C GLY A 241 27.96 -13.90 -24.45
N ALA A 242 27.92 -15.08 -25.07
CA ALA A 242 28.46 -15.32 -26.41
C ALA A 242 27.81 -14.43 -27.48
N SER A 243 26.50 -14.17 -27.39
CA SER A 243 25.80 -13.29 -28.35
C SER A 243 26.26 -11.83 -28.31
N PHE A 244 26.78 -11.37 -27.16
CA PHE A 244 27.31 -10.01 -26.99
C PHE A 244 28.82 -9.91 -27.17
N GLU A 245 29.54 -11.02 -27.32
CA GLU A 245 31.01 -11.05 -27.37
C GLU A 245 31.58 -10.20 -28.51
N LEU A 246 30.97 -10.26 -29.71
CA LEU A 246 31.40 -9.45 -30.85
C LEU A 246 31.20 -7.95 -30.61
N GLU A 247 30.10 -7.55 -29.96
CA GLU A 247 29.86 -6.14 -29.64
C GLU A 247 30.80 -5.65 -28.53
N ALA A 248 31.02 -6.48 -27.51
CA ALA A 248 31.97 -6.23 -26.45
C ALA A 248 33.39 -6.02 -27.02
N GLN A 249 33.83 -6.91 -27.92
CA GLN A 249 35.14 -6.81 -28.57
C GLN A 249 35.29 -5.53 -29.39
N LYS A 250 34.25 -5.13 -30.14
CA LYS A 250 34.24 -3.85 -30.89
C LYS A 250 34.38 -2.63 -29.98
N LYS A 251 33.93 -2.74 -28.73
CA LYS A 251 34.05 -1.70 -27.69
C LYS A 251 35.28 -1.88 -26.80
N GLY A 252 36.11 -2.89 -27.04
CA GLY A 252 37.30 -3.18 -26.22
C GLY A 252 36.99 -3.73 -24.83
N MET A 253 35.82 -4.34 -24.65
CA MET A 253 35.36 -4.93 -23.40
C MET A 253 35.42 -6.46 -23.43
N VAL A 254 35.57 -7.09 -22.26
CA VAL A 254 35.57 -8.54 -22.06
C VAL A 254 34.42 -8.93 -21.14
N ILE A 255 33.70 -10.00 -21.49
CA ILE A 255 32.63 -10.57 -20.67
C ILE A 255 33.22 -11.76 -19.90
N HIS A 256 33.09 -11.73 -18.59
CA HIS A 256 33.50 -12.82 -17.69
C HIS A 256 32.23 -13.48 -17.15
N LEU A 257 32.10 -14.79 -17.32
CA LEU A 257 31.05 -15.60 -16.72
C LEU A 257 31.65 -16.47 -15.62
N ASP A 258 31.13 -16.34 -14.41
CA ASP A 258 31.40 -17.21 -13.27
C ASP A 258 30.10 -17.94 -12.92
N GLU A 259 30.13 -19.26 -12.96
CA GLU A 259 28.95 -20.10 -12.72
C GLU A 259 29.34 -21.40 -11.98
N PRO A 260 28.38 -22.05 -11.28
CA PRO A 260 28.67 -23.26 -10.53
C PRO A 260 29.01 -24.42 -11.48
N THR A 261 29.89 -25.33 -11.03
CA THR A 261 30.25 -26.52 -11.83
C THR A 261 29.07 -27.46 -12.08
N THR A 262 28.05 -27.42 -11.22
CA THR A 262 26.82 -28.19 -11.38
C THR A 262 25.72 -27.31 -12.00
N PRO A 263 24.99 -27.80 -13.02
CA PRO A 263 23.89 -27.06 -13.63
C PRO A 263 22.88 -26.57 -12.60
N LEU A 264 22.58 -25.27 -12.63
CA LEU A 264 21.62 -24.64 -11.73
C LEU A 264 20.28 -24.48 -12.45
N MET A 265 19.34 -25.38 -12.13
CA MET A 265 18.02 -25.41 -12.74
C MET A 265 17.06 -24.45 -12.01
N ILE A 266 16.41 -23.57 -12.78
CA ILE A 266 15.42 -22.60 -12.27
C ILE A 266 14.11 -22.77 -13.05
N GLU A 267 12.98 -22.87 -12.35
CA GLU A 267 11.65 -22.85 -12.97
C GLU A 267 11.25 -21.41 -13.33
N ALA A 268 11.31 -21.06 -14.61
CA ALA A 268 11.04 -19.71 -15.10
C ALA A 268 10.53 -19.69 -16.54
N ASP A 269 10.10 -18.51 -17.00
CA ASP A 269 9.83 -18.23 -18.41
C ASP A 269 11.13 -17.76 -19.10
N PRO A 270 11.75 -18.61 -19.96
CA PRO A 270 13.06 -18.32 -20.54
C PRO A 270 13.04 -17.14 -21.51
N GLU A 271 11.92 -16.87 -22.19
CA GLU A 271 11.83 -15.75 -23.13
C GLU A 271 11.85 -14.41 -22.37
N LEU A 272 11.12 -14.36 -21.26
CA LEU A 272 11.09 -13.19 -20.38
C LEU A 272 12.43 -12.95 -19.68
N LEU A 273 13.05 -13.98 -19.13
CA LEU A 273 14.38 -13.84 -18.51
C LEU A 273 15.45 -13.46 -19.53
N ALA A 274 15.40 -13.98 -20.76
CA ALA A 274 16.32 -13.58 -21.81
C ALA A 274 16.23 -12.08 -22.09
N ARG A 275 15.02 -11.51 -22.02
CA ARG A 275 14.83 -10.06 -22.15
C ARG A 275 15.46 -9.28 -20.99
N VAL A 276 15.31 -9.75 -19.75
CA VAL A 276 15.94 -9.12 -18.58
C VAL A 276 17.45 -9.05 -18.79
N PHE A 277 18.08 -10.18 -19.09
CA PHE A 277 19.51 -10.27 -19.27
C PHE A 277 20.01 -9.48 -20.48
N ASN A 278 19.30 -9.54 -21.62
CA ASN A 278 19.62 -8.70 -22.79
C ASN A 278 19.63 -7.22 -22.45
N ASN A 279 18.63 -6.74 -21.71
CA ASN A 279 18.55 -5.34 -21.31
C ASN A 279 19.68 -4.96 -20.33
N LEU A 280 19.98 -5.82 -19.36
CA LEU A 280 21.08 -5.57 -18.41
C LEU A 280 22.46 -5.60 -19.09
N LEU A 281 22.72 -6.55 -19.99
CA LEU A 281 23.96 -6.64 -20.77
C LEU A 281 24.11 -5.47 -21.74
N THR A 282 23.03 -5.05 -22.39
CA THR A 282 23.02 -3.85 -23.25
C THR A 282 23.37 -2.60 -22.43
N ASN A 283 22.81 -2.47 -21.21
CA ASN A 283 23.15 -1.37 -20.31
C ASN A 283 24.61 -1.45 -19.85
N ALA A 284 25.12 -2.64 -19.51
CA ALA A 284 26.51 -2.85 -19.14
C ALA A 284 27.48 -2.47 -20.28
N LEU A 285 27.18 -2.83 -21.54
CA LEU A 285 28.00 -2.45 -22.70
C LEU A 285 27.94 -0.96 -23.05
N LYS A 286 26.87 -0.28 -22.65
CA LYS A 286 26.62 1.13 -22.98
C LYS A 286 27.24 2.06 -21.95
N TYR A 287 26.95 1.81 -20.67
CA TYR A 287 27.42 2.62 -19.55
C TYR A 287 28.73 2.10 -18.96
N GLY A 288 29.16 0.89 -19.35
CA GLY A 288 30.47 0.32 -19.04
C GLY A 288 31.60 0.75 -19.96
N SER A 289 31.37 1.66 -20.90
CA SER A 289 32.35 2.02 -21.93
C SER A 289 33.63 2.72 -21.40
N ASP A 290 33.59 3.31 -20.21
CA ASP A 290 34.78 3.80 -19.50
C ASP A 290 35.60 2.66 -18.85
N GLY A 291 34.96 1.50 -18.69
CA GLY A 291 35.55 0.28 -18.17
C GLY A 291 35.93 -0.70 -19.27
N LYS A 292 36.40 -1.90 -18.88
CA LYS A 292 36.82 -2.95 -19.82
C LYS A 292 36.16 -4.29 -19.55
N ASN A 293 35.36 -4.41 -18.50
CA ASN A 293 34.90 -5.70 -18.02
C ASN A 293 33.40 -5.69 -17.70
N ILE A 294 32.72 -6.72 -18.16
CA ILE A 294 31.38 -7.10 -17.72
C ILE A 294 31.52 -8.42 -16.96
N PHE A 295 30.97 -8.47 -15.76
CA PHE A 295 30.99 -9.66 -14.90
C PHE A 295 29.58 -10.20 -14.78
N ILE A 296 29.40 -11.45 -15.16
CA ILE A 296 28.17 -12.22 -14.95
C ILE A 296 28.51 -13.27 -13.91
N ASN A 297 27.80 -13.30 -12.80
CA ASN A 297 27.99 -14.28 -11.73
C ASN A 297 26.66 -14.98 -11.43
N LEU A 298 26.67 -16.30 -11.44
CA LEU A 298 25.56 -17.16 -11.06
C LEU A 298 25.94 -17.94 -9.80
N THR A 299 25.17 -17.78 -8.73
CA THR A 299 25.40 -18.53 -7.49
C THR A 299 24.10 -19.05 -6.91
N GLN A 300 24.15 -20.24 -6.32
CA GLN A 300 23.06 -20.72 -5.47
C GLN A 300 23.30 -20.24 -4.04
N ILE A 301 22.45 -19.33 -3.56
CA ILE A 301 22.60 -18.71 -2.23
C ILE A 301 21.86 -19.49 -1.13
N SER A 302 20.91 -20.35 -1.49
CA SER A 302 20.20 -21.25 -0.57
C SER A 302 19.62 -22.47 -1.29
N GLU A 303 18.97 -23.39 -0.55
CA GLU A 303 18.26 -24.53 -1.15
C GLU A 303 17.07 -24.12 -2.03
N THR A 304 16.61 -22.87 -1.94
CA THR A 304 15.40 -22.39 -2.62
C THR A 304 15.64 -21.20 -3.53
N GLU A 305 16.82 -20.57 -3.52
CA GLU A 305 17.08 -19.34 -4.27
C GLU A 305 18.44 -19.33 -4.97
N ALA A 306 18.46 -18.74 -6.17
CA ALA A 306 19.65 -18.37 -6.92
C ALA A 306 19.84 -16.86 -6.94
N GLU A 307 21.09 -16.41 -6.94
CA GLU A 307 21.49 -15.03 -7.17
C GLU A 307 22.24 -14.92 -8.50
N ILE A 308 21.77 -14.02 -9.35
CA ILE A 308 22.38 -13.67 -10.64
C ILE A 308 22.83 -12.22 -10.57
N THR A 309 24.11 -11.98 -10.77
CA THR A 309 24.69 -10.62 -10.78
C THR A 309 25.22 -10.29 -12.16
N ILE A 310 24.81 -9.14 -12.71
CA ILE A 310 25.41 -8.54 -13.90
C ILE A 310 26.04 -7.21 -13.48
N ALA A 311 27.35 -7.12 -13.59
CA ALA A 311 28.13 -5.96 -13.17
C ALA A 311 29.05 -5.42 -14.26
N ASN A 312 29.37 -4.14 -14.22
CA ASN A 312 30.35 -3.51 -15.10
C ASN A 312 31.26 -2.54 -14.32
N ASP A 313 32.49 -2.36 -14.80
CA ASP A 313 33.52 -1.48 -14.21
C ASP A 313 33.53 -0.06 -14.81
N GLY A 314 32.36 0.42 -15.24
CA GLY A 314 32.19 1.74 -15.84
C GLY A 314 31.76 2.81 -14.85
N ALA A 315 31.14 3.87 -15.40
CA ALA A 315 30.70 5.01 -14.60
C ALA A 315 29.76 4.60 -13.46
N LYS A 316 30.00 5.20 -12.30
CA LYS A 316 29.18 5.04 -11.11
C LYS A 316 27.83 5.72 -11.29
N ILE A 317 26.77 5.07 -10.84
CA ILE A 317 25.44 5.67 -10.74
C ILE A 317 25.43 6.59 -9.49
N PRO A 318 25.05 7.87 -9.63
CA PRO A 318 24.92 8.78 -8.49
C PRO A 318 24.04 8.17 -7.38
N THR A 319 24.43 8.33 -6.13
CA THR A 319 23.72 7.72 -4.99
C THR A 319 22.24 8.12 -4.93
N GLU A 320 21.94 9.36 -5.30
CA GLU A 320 20.58 9.90 -5.38
C GLU A 320 19.72 9.20 -6.46
N ALA A 321 20.36 8.69 -7.51
CA ALA A 321 19.70 8.02 -8.63
C ALA A 321 19.42 6.54 -8.37
N LEU A 322 20.13 5.89 -7.44
CA LEU A 322 20.01 4.44 -7.18
C LEU A 322 18.58 4.02 -6.79
N GLY A 323 17.87 4.86 -6.03
CA GLY A 323 16.49 4.59 -5.63
C GLY A 323 15.48 4.75 -6.79
N GLN A 324 15.89 5.36 -7.90
CA GLN A 324 15.03 5.74 -9.00
C GLN A 324 15.36 5.03 -10.32
N VAL A 325 16.46 4.25 -10.41
CA VAL A 325 16.87 3.64 -11.69
C VAL A 325 15.85 2.65 -12.27
N PHE A 326 14.99 2.08 -11.43
CA PHE A 326 13.90 1.21 -11.86
C PHE A 326 12.59 1.99 -12.10
N GLU A 327 12.55 3.28 -11.80
CA GLU A 327 11.44 4.15 -12.17
C GLU A 327 11.39 4.34 -13.70
N ARG A 328 10.18 4.53 -14.20
CA ARG A 328 9.90 4.59 -15.64
C ARG A 328 10.45 5.87 -16.23
N PHE A 329 11.05 5.78 -17.41
CA PHE A 329 11.68 6.90 -18.11
C PHE A 329 12.78 7.60 -17.31
N TYR A 330 13.14 7.05 -16.14
CA TYR A 330 14.18 7.62 -15.32
C TYR A 330 15.52 7.42 -16.01
N ARG A 331 16.26 8.52 -16.12
CA ARG A 331 17.55 8.59 -16.79
C ARG A 331 18.41 9.59 -16.04
N VAL A 332 19.60 9.16 -15.64
CA VAL A 332 20.63 10.05 -15.05
C VAL A 332 20.97 11.14 -16.06
N GLU A 333 21.11 12.40 -15.64
CA GLU A 333 21.27 13.56 -16.54
C GLU A 333 22.44 13.43 -17.53
N GLU A 334 23.56 12.81 -17.14
CA GLU A 334 24.71 12.51 -18.01
C GLU A 334 24.36 11.58 -19.18
N SER A 335 23.32 10.74 -19.03
CA SER A 335 22.80 9.86 -20.08
C SER A 335 21.82 10.55 -21.04
N ARG A 336 21.50 11.84 -20.86
CA ARG A 336 20.56 12.59 -21.73
C ARG A 336 21.15 12.99 -23.08
N SER A 337 22.45 12.82 -23.31
CA SER A 337 23.04 13.07 -24.63
C SER A 337 22.38 12.15 -25.68
N ARG A 338 21.87 12.75 -26.78
CA ARG A 338 21.15 12.05 -27.87
C ARG A 338 21.91 10.85 -28.47
N LYS A 339 23.22 10.73 -28.22
CA LYS A 339 24.08 9.66 -28.73
C LYS A 339 23.87 8.32 -28.02
N THR A 340 23.47 8.30 -26.75
CA THR A 340 23.42 7.05 -25.98
C THR A 340 22.04 6.38 -26.01
N GLY A 341 20.94 7.10 -26.22
CA GLY A 341 19.63 6.54 -26.67
C GLY A 341 19.13 5.29 -25.94
N GLY A 342 18.37 5.45 -24.87
CA GLY A 342 17.61 4.36 -24.24
C GLY A 342 16.19 4.82 -23.92
N THR A 343 15.23 3.91 -23.97
CA THR A 343 13.79 4.18 -23.75
C THR A 343 13.49 4.57 -22.30
N GLY A 344 14.39 4.27 -21.36
CA GLY A 344 14.15 4.44 -19.92
C GLY A 344 13.09 3.46 -19.37
N LEU A 345 12.62 2.53 -20.20
CA LEU A 345 11.66 1.49 -19.81
C LEU A 345 12.35 0.18 -19.48
N GLY A 346 13.54 -0.07 -20.02
CA GLY A 346 14.23 -1.36 -19.89
C GLY A 346 14.34 -1.86 -18.45
N LEU A 347 14.90 -1.05 -17.53
CA LEU A 347 15.07 -1.47 -16.12
C LEU A 347 13.73 -1.67 -15.41
N ALA A 348 12.72 -0.86 -15.70
CA ALA A 348 11.37 -1.04 -15.16
C ALA A 348 10.71 -2.33 -15.67
N ILE A 349 10.91 -2.68 -16.94
CA ILE A 349 10.46 -3.95 -17.54
C ILE A 349 11.21 -5.12 -16.87
N ALA A 350 12.53 -4.98 -16.69
CA ALA A 350 13.33 -6.00 -16.02
C ALA A 350 12.85 -6.27 -14.59
N GLN A 351 12.58 -5.22 -13.82
CA GLN A 351 12.00 -5.34 -12.48
C GLN A 351 10.65 -6.06 -12.51
N GLY A 352 9.72 -5.62 -13.37
CA GLY A 352 8.40 -6.27 -13.46
C GLY A 352 8.48 -7.74 -13.88
N ILE A 353 9.42 -8.12 -14.76
CA ILE A 353 9.63 -9.53 -15.12
C ILE A 353 10.16 -10.34 -13.93
N ILE A 354 11.14 -9.80 -13.19
CA ILE A 354 11.67 -10.48 -12.00
C ILE A 354 10.59 -10.60 -10.92
N ASP A 355 9.76 -9.58 -10.74
CA ASP A 355 8.62 -9.60 -9.81
C ASP A 355 7.58 -10.66 -10.22
N LEU A 356 7.29 -10.82 -11.52
CA LEU A 356 6.43 -11.89 -12.04
C LEU A 356 6.97 -13.29 -11.73
N HIS A 357 8.29 -13.44 -11.60
CA HIS A 357 8.94 -14.69 -11.18
C HIS A 357 9.11 -14.80 -9.66
N HIS A 358 8.44 -13.95 -8.89
CA HIS A 358 8.55 -13.89 -7.42
C HIS A 358 9.98 -13.65 -6.92
N GLY A 359 10.80 -12.99 -7.73
CA GLY A 359 12.16 -12.62 -7.39
C GLY A 359 12.28 -11.20 -6.85
N SER A 360 13.52 -10.74 -6.75
CA SER A 360 13.84 -9.33 -6.51
C SER A 360 15.04 -8.90 -7.34
N ILE A 361 15.06 -7.64 -7.77
CA ILE A 361 16.22 -7.03 -8.43
C ILE A 361 16.62 -5.76 -7.69
N ASN A 362 17.92 -5.61 -7.43
CA ASN A 362 18.50 -4.45 -6.78
C ASN A 362 19.72 -3.94 -7.56
N VAL A 363 20.07 -2.68 -7.35
CA VAL A 363 21.29 -2.09 -7.90
C VAL A 363 22.21 -1.66 -6.78
N THR A 364 23.51 -1.91 -6.95
CA THR A 364 24.56 -1.32 -6.12
C THR A 364 25.58 -0.68 -7.04
N SER A 365 26.06 0.51 -6.70
CA SER A 365 27.07 1.19 -7.51
C SER A 365 28.10 1.85 -6.60
N ASN A 366 29.35 1.45 -6.76
CA ASN A 366 30.50 2.00 -6.06
C ASN A 366 31.54 2.48 -7.08
N ASP A 367 32.68 2.98 -6.61
CA ASP A 367 33.71 3.55 -7.48
C ASP A 367 34.44 2.49 -8.35
N LYS A 368 34.15 1.19 -8.15
CA LYS A 368 34.73 0.08 -8.90
C LYS A 368 33.73 -0.60 -9.83
N LEU A 369 32.50 -0.84 -9.35
CA LEU A 369 31.50 -1.63 -10.04
C LEU A 369 30.10 -1.05 -9.85
N THR A 370 29.33 -1.12 -10.93
CA THR A 370 27.87 -1.04 -10.90
C THR A 370 27.32 -2.45 -11.10
N SER A 371 26.59 -2.97 -10.12
CA SER A 371 26.09 -4.35 -10.09
C SER A 371 24.58 -4.37 -9.96
N PHE A 372 23.92 -5.02 -10.92
CA PHE A 372 22.52 -5.41 -10.84
C PHE A 372 22.44 -6.82 -10.29
N VAL A 373 21.81 -6.98 -9.13
CA VAL A 373 21.72 -8.24 -8.39
C VAL A 373 20.27 -8.70 -8.40
N MET A 374 20.02 -9.85 -9.02
CA MET A 374 18.73 -10.50 -9.12
C MET A 374 18.70 -11.73 -8.24
N ARG A 375 17.62 -11.93 -7.49
CA ARG A 375 17.36 -13.15 -6.72
C ARG A 375 16.10 -13.80 -7.25
N LEU A 376 16.19 -15.06 -7.62
CA LEU A 376 15.09 -15.84 -8.17
C LEU A 376 14.90 -17.13 -7.36
N PRO A 377 13.65 -17.53 -7.07
CA PRO A 377 13.39 -18.83 -6.50
C PRO A 377 13.72 -19.95 -7.51
N LEU A 378 14.33 -21.04 -7.06
CA LEU A 378 14.66 -22.19 -7.92
C LEU A 378 13.41 -22.89 -8.46
N LYS A 379 12.30 -22.83 -7.70
CA LYS A 379 10.99 -23.36 -8.07
C LYS A 379 9.97 -22.24 -8.12
N HIS A 380 9.11 -22.25 -9.13
CA HIS A 380 8.06 -21.26 -9.22
C HIS A 380 7.02 -21.53 -8.13
N PRO A 381 6.64 -20.53 -7.31
CA PRO A 381 5.55 -20.68 -6.36
C PRO A 381 4.29 -21.16 -7.08
N LYS A 382 3.69 -22.25 -6.61
CA LYS A 382 2.37 -22.64 -7.09
C LYS A 382 1.36 -21.74 -6.39
N GLU A 383 0.52 -21.04 -7.13
CA GLU A 383 -0.64 -20.36 -6.54
C GLU A 383 -1.50 -21.42 -5.83
N GLU A 384 -1.59 -21.33 -4.50
CA GLU A 384 -2.62 -22.03 -3.75
C GLU A 384 -3.97 -21.44 -4.17
N LYS A 385 -4.72 -22.20 -4.98
CA LYS A 385 -6.08 -21.84 -5.39
C LYS A 385 -7.08 -21.94 -4.25
#